data_AF-A0A9D8D5L8-F1
#
_entry.id   AF-A0A9D8D5L8-F1
#
_cell.length_a   1.000
_cell.length_b   1.000
_cell.length_c   1.000
_cell.angle_alpha   90.00
_cell.angle_beta   90.00
_cell.angle_gamma   90.00
#
_symmetry.space_group_name_H-M   'P 1'
#
loop_
_entity.id
_entity.type
_entity.pdbx_description
1 polymer ?
#
loop_
_entity_poly.entity_id
_entity_poly.type
_entity_poly.pdbx_seq_one_letter_code
_entity_poly.pdbx_strand_id
1 'polypeptide(L)' 'MITWTDGRQAIKITCGMPGGCQSRALAMCRGNYTVLDMENMPTRGDAAEIRGTGTVVVRCAS' A
#
# COMPACT_ATOMS: atom_id res chain seq x y z
N MET A 1 6.85 -8.73 -5.86
CA MET A 1 5.62 -8.62 -6.68
C MET A 1 4.77 -9.85 -6.40
N ILE A 2 3.48 -9.66 -6.19
CA ILE A 2 2.50 -10.72 -5.99
C ILE A 2 1.55 -10.75 -7.19
N THR A 3 1.17 -11.94 -7.63
CA THR A 3 0.13 -12.10 -8.65
C THR A 3 -1.22 -11.97 -7.97
N TRP A 4 -2.01 -10.96 -8.35
CA TRP A 4 -3.34 -10.76 -7.78
C TRP A 4 -4.36 -11.69 -8.45
N THR A 5 -5.56 -11.83 -7.87
CA THR A 5 -6.65 -12.70 -8.39
C THR A 5 -7.03 -12.38 -9.85
N ASP A 6 -6.81 -11.14 -10.27
CA ASP A 6 -6.99 -10.63 -11.63
C ASP A 6 -5.83 -11.00 -12.60
N GLY A 7 -4.88 -11.85 -12.19
CA GLY A 7 -3.75 -12.31 -13.00
C GLY A 7 -2.65 -11.29 -13.27
N ARG A 8 -2.85 -9.99 -12.98
CA ARG A 8 -1.81 -8.96 -13.12
C ARG A 8 -0.99 -8.76 -11.85
N GLN A 9 0.25 -8.33 -12.04
CA GLN A 9 1.17 -8.02 -10.95
C GLN A 9 0.64 -6.93 -10.03
N ALA A 10 0.89 -7.12 -8.74
CA ALA A 10 0.65 -6.17 -7.67
C ALA A 10 1.87 -6.12 -6.74
N ILE A 11 1.98 -5.03 -5.99
CA ILE A 11 3.09 -4.69 -5.12
C ILE A 11 2.53 -4.60 -3.71
N LYS A 12 2.93 -5.55 -2.85
CA LYS A 12 2.64 -5.49 -1.42
C LYS A 12 3.67 -4.60 -0.73
N ILE A 13 3.23 -3.52 -0.10
CA ILE A 13 4.05 -2.54 0.60
C ILE A 13 3.63 -2.51 2.06
N THR A 14 4.56 -2.86 2.95
CA THR A 14 4.36 -2.77 4.40
C THR A 14 4.94 -1.46 4.92
N CYS A 15 4.21 -0.80 5.81
CA CYS A 15 4.47 0.56 6.28
C CYS A 15 4.10 0.67 7.76
N GLY A 16 5.05 1.10 8.59
CA GLY A 16 4.82 1.37 10.01
C GLY A 16 4.35 2.80 10.31
N MET A 17 4.16 3.65 9.29
CA MET A 17 3.81 5.06 9.49
C MET A 17 2.65 5.48 8.58
N PRO A 18 1.71 6.31 9.08
CA PRO A 18 0.64 6.89 8.28
C PRO A 18 1.23 7.70 7.11
N GLY A 19 0.77 7.42 5.89
CA GLY A 19 1.23 8.06 4.65
C GLY A 19 2.46 7.44 3.97
N GLY A 20 3.30 6.67 4.69
CA GLY A 20 4.51 6.07 4.10
C GLY A 20 4.24 5.05 2.99
N CYS A 21 3.09 4.36 3.08
CA CYS A 21 2.60 3.46 2.04
C CYS A 21 2.34 4.16 0.71
N GLN A 22 1.66 5.30 0.76
CA GLN A 22 1.33 6.10 -0.42
C GLN A 22 2.60 6.65 -1.06
N SER A 23 3.53 7.21 -0.27
CA SER A 23 4.80 7.71 -0.80
C SER A 23 5.64 6.61 -1.45
N ARG A 24 5.73 5.41 -0.85
CA ARG A 24 6.40 4.26 -1.50
C ARG A 24 5.68 3.82 -2.77
N ALA A 25 4.35 3.78 -2.76
CA ALA A 25 3.56 3.42 -3.94
C ALA A 25 3.77 4.42 -5.09
N LEU A 26 3.75 5.73 -4.80
CA LEU A 26 4.04 6.79 -5.78
C LEU A 26 5.46 6.68 -6.34
N ALA A 27 6.45 6.41 -5.49
CA ALA A 27 7.84 6.24 -5.90
C ALA A 27 8.04 4.98 -6.77
N MET A 28 7.40 3.86 -6.41
CA MET A 28 7.50 2.63 -7.20
C MET A 28 6.74 2.71 -8.53
N CYS A 29 5.57 3.36 -8.53
CA CYS A 29 4.69 3.43 -9.69
C CYS A 29 4.79 4.74 -10.48
N ARG A 30 5.83 5.54 -10.24
CA ARG A 30 6.09 6.81 -10.94
C ARG A 30 4.86 7.75 -11.00
N GLY A 31 4.12 7.82 -9.89
CA GLY A 31 3.02 8.77 -9.70
C GLY A 31 1.60 8.20 -9.85
N ASN A 32 1.40 7.06 -10.51
CA ASN A 32 0.06 6.51 -10.72
C ASN A 32 -0.06 5.07 -10.21
N TYR A 33 -0.90 4.86 -9.21
CA TYR A 33 -1.16 3.55 -8.66
C TYR A 33 -2.62 3.40 -8.22
N THR A 34 -3.10 2.16 -8.25
CA THR A 34 -4.41 1.74 -7.75
C THR A 34 -4.19 0.90 -6.51
N VAL A 35 -4.88 1.20 -5.42
CA VAL A 35 -4.90 0.34 -4.23
C VAL A 35 -5.85 -0.82 -4.52
N LEU A 36 -5.35 -2.04 -4.48
CA LEU A 36 -6.13 -3.27 -4.65
C LEU A 36 -6.63 -3.81 -3.31
N ASP A 37 -5.79 -3.70 -2.28
CA ASP A 37 -6.08 -4.20 -0.95
C ASP A 37 -5.35 -3.36 0.11
N MET A 38 -5.92 -3.26 1.30
CA MET A 38 -5.33 -2.52 2.41
C MET A 38 -5.66 -3.22 3.73
N GLU A 39 -4.64 -3.68 4.42
CA GLU A 39 -4.72 -4.35 5.70
C GLU A 39 -4.06 -3.48 6.77
N ASN A 40 -4.74 -3.23 7.89
CA ASN A 40 -4.19 -2.47 9.02
C ASN A 40 -3.61 -1.08 8.65
N MET A 41 -4.09 -0.43 7.59
CA MET A 41 -3.55 0.86 7.16
C MET A 41 -3.78 1.91 8.27
N PRO A 42 -2.71 2.53 8.82
CA PRO A 42 -2.87 3.54 9.86
C PRO A 42 -3.48 4.81 9.27
N THR A 43 -4.71 5.11 9.64
CA THR A 43 -5.38 6.38 9.36
C THR A 43 -4.78 7.47 10.24
N ARG A 44 -4.77 8.72 9.78
CA ARG A 44 -4.14 9.87 10.49
C ARG A 44 -4.68 10.09 11.93
N GLY A 45 -5.80 9.45 12.29
CA GLY A 45 -6.37 9.45 13.65
C GLY A 45 -6.23 8.12 14.42
N ASP A 46 -5.94 7.01 13.76
CA ASP A 46 -5.67 5.70 14.37
C ASP A 46 -4.17 5.48 14.29
N ALA A 47 -3.44 6.07 15.22
CA ALA A 47 -1.99 6.00 15.26
C ALA A 47 -1.51 4.57 14.97
N ALA A 48 -0.48 4.46 14.13
CA ALA A 48 0.25 3.21 13.85
C ALA A 48 0.70 2.46 15.13
N GLU A 49 0.60 3.14 16.29
CA GLU A 49 0.79 2.64 17.64
C GLU A 49 -0.23 1.58 18.09
N ILE A 50 -1.48 1.58 17.59
CA ILE A 50 -2.54 0.64 18.03
C ILE A 50 -2.69 -0.55 17.07
N ARG A 51 -2.58 -0.34 15.75
CA ARG A 51 -2.83 -1.38 14.73
C ARG A 51 -1.56 -2.06 14.18
N GLY A 52 -0.37 -1.57 14.54
CA GLY A 52 0.90 -2.11 14.05
C GLY A 52 1.23 -1.69 12.61
N THR A 53 2.12 -2.43 11.96
CA THR A 53 2.49 -2.16 10.55
C THR A 53 1.31 -2.40 9.62
N GLY A 54 0.86 -1.34 8.95
CA GLY A 54 -0.12 -1.43 7.88
C GLY A 54 0.51 -2.00 6.61
N THR A 55 -0.27 -2.76 5.86
CA THR A 55 0.14 -3.29 4.57
C THR A 55 -0.84 -2.86 3.50
N VAL A 56 -0.34 -2.32 2.40
CA VAL A 56 -1.15 -2.02 1.22
C VAL A 56 -0.69 -2.85 0.05
N VAL A 57 -1.63 -3.31 -0.76
CA VAL A 57 -1.36 -3.90 -2.07
C VAL A 57 -1.73 -2.85 -3.10
N VAL A 58 -0.73 -2.43 -3.88
CA VAL A 58 -0.91 -1.44 -4.93
C VAL A 58 -0.54 -2.04 -6.28
N ARG A 59 -1.18 -1.55 -7.34
CA ARG A 59 -0.81 -1.84 -8.71
C ARG A 59 -0.48 -0.53 -9.40
N CYS A 60 0.61 -0.48 -10.15
CA CYS A 60 0.92 0.70 -10.93
C CYS A 60 -0.14 0.85 -12.03
N ALA A 61 -0.83 1.98 -12.06
CA ALA A 61 -1.73 2.30 -13.15
C ALA A 61 -0.85 2.63 -14.35
N SER A 62 -0.91 1.74 -15.34
CA SER A 62 -0.21 1.82 -16.61
C SER A 62 -0.79 2.92 -17.48
#